data_AF-A0A0N4XL36-F1
#
_entry.id   AF-A0A0N4XL36-F1
#
_cell.length_a   1.000
_cell.length_b   1.000
_cell.length_c   1.000
_cell.angle_alpha   90.00
_cell.angle_beta   90.00
_cell.angle_gamma   90.00
#
_symmetry.space_group_name_H-M   'P 1'
#
loop_
_entity.id
_entity.type
_entity.pdbx_description
1 polymer ?
#
loop_
_entity_poly.entity_id
_entity_poly.type
_entity_poly.pdbx_seq_one_letter_code
_entity_poly.pdbx_strand_id
1 'polypeptide(L)'
;MRSGVPHISQDRWRFIGYMRNMLQCLEYVGSLRVDVWELIIDQMIVCDNMLTKSESGDDKKLAGDAAIFAMDEDQDRQIENDENETTAKLDGLTWDVLRYISLKHGIGLDTSSDATLLRFSSGSGGEEVFASLLSLLKSRMLLSVHVRYTSFLWLYICSLRANYATQTLETLWSVIVSPQIAQADVAKSHGAAAYLAAFLARAKYLDTATAVSWMSRIVNWCIQYIDSCGIAKQVSFYTVPYIFSLKRPQPFFEF
;
A
#
# COMPACT_ATOMS: atom_id res chain seq x y z
N MET A 1 15.93 -0.51 -16.98
CA MET A 1 14.47 -0.21 -16.93
C MET A 1 14.19 1.10 -16.18
N ARG A 2 14.67 1.26 -14.94
CA ARG A 2 14.40 2.44 -14.09
C ARG A 2 14.88 3.80 -14.64
N SER A 3 15.89 3.85 -15.50
CA SER A 3 16.40 5.10 -16.09
C SER A 3 15.49 5.73 -17.14
N GLY A 4 14.55 4.97 -17.72
CA GLY A 4 13.62 5.44 -18.75
C GLY A 4 12.25 5.84 -18.21
N VAL A 5 12.05 5.80 -16.89
CA VAL A 5 10.76 6.13 -16.25
C VAL A 5 10.53 7.63 -16.39
N PRO A 6 9.41 8.07 -16.97
CA PRO A 6 9.06 9.49 -17.03
C PRO A 6 9.10 10.11 -15.64
N HIS A 7 9.73 11.29 -15.53
CA HIS A 7 9.67 12.04 -14.29
C HIS A 7 8.20 12.36 -13.97
N ILE A 8 7.83 12.33 -12.69
CA ILE A 8 6.45 12.52 -12.26
C ILE A 8 5.88 13.91 -12.63
N SER A 9 6.74 14.90 -12.87
CA SER A 9 6.34 16.23 -13.37
C SER A 9 6.01 16.26 -14.87
N GLN A 10 6.26 15.18 -15.63
CA GLN A 10 5.86 15.11 -17.03
C GLN A 10 4.34 14.88 -17.17
N ASP A 11 3.79 15.14 -18.36
CA ASP A 11 2.37 14.97 -18.66
C ASP A 11 1.83 13.58 -18.26
N ARG A 12 0.62 13.53 -17.69
CA ARG A 12 -0.07 12.29 -17.29
C ARG A 12 -0.14 11.26 -18.40
N TRP A 13 -0.36 11.70 -19.63
CA TRP A 13 -0.53 10.80 -20.78
C TRP A 13 0.75 10.04 -21.09
N ARG A 14 1.92 10.69 -20.93
CA ARG A 14 3.23 10.05 -21.11
C ARG A 14 3.52 9.07 -19.99
N PHE A 15 3.21 9.46 -18.75
CA PHE A 15 3.38 8.61 -17.58
C PHE A 15 2.50 7.35 -17.67
N ILE A 16 1.18 7.52 -17.85
CA ILE A 16 0.22 6.42 -17.96
C ILE A 16 0.56 5.54 -19.17
N GLY A 17 0.86 6.13 -20.33
CA GLY A 17 1.27 5.39 -21.53
C GLY A 17 2.51 4.54 -21.31
N TYR A 18 3.53 5.08 -20.62
CA TYR A 18 4.71 4.30 -20.24
C TYR A 18 4.34 3.13 -19.32
N MET A 19 3.53 3.36 -18.29
CA MET A 19 3.11 2.29 -17.36
C MET A 19 2.27 1.21 -18.04
N ARG A 20 1.40 1.57 -18.99
CA ARG A 20 0.67 0.61 -19.84
C ARG A 20 1.62 -0.27 -20.63
N ASN A 21 2.66 0.31 -21.23
CA ASN A 21 3.68 -0.46 -21.94
C ASN A 21 4.44 -1.39 -20.98
N MET A 22 4.75 -0.94 -19.76
CA MET A 22 5.36 -1.80 -18.74
C MET A 22 4.45 -2.97 -18.35
N LEU A 23 3.15 -2.74 -18.16
CA LEU A 23 2.17 -3.81 -17.93
C LEU A 23 2.12 -4.80 -19.09
N GLN A 24 2.21 -4.33 -20.33
CA GLN A 24 2.30 -5.23 -21.49
C GLN A 24 3.60 -6.05 -21.48
N CYS A 25 4.73 -5.49 -21.03
CA CYS A 25 5.99 -6.25 -20.90
C CYS A 25 5.87 -7.46 -19.97
N LEU A 26 4.96 -7.45 -18.99
CA LEU A 26 4.70 -8.60 -18.11
C LEU A 26 4.28 -9.86 -18.89
N GLU A 27 3.63 -9.69 -20.05
CA GLU A 27 3.18 -10.80 -20.89
C GLU A 27 4.32 -11.43 -21.69
N TYR A 28 5.26 -10.61 -22.16
CA TYR A 28 6.28 -11.05 -23.11
C TYR A 28 7.56 -11.52 -22.43
N VAL A 29 7.94 -10.91 -21.30
CA VAL A 29 9.24 -11.15 -20.67
C VAL A 29 9.08 -11.65 -19.24
N GLY A 30 8.98 -12.98 -19.11
CA GLY A 30 8.81 -13.66 -17.82
C GLY A 30 9.91 -13.32 -16.80
N SER A 31 11.17 -13.21 -17.25
CA SER A 31 12.32 -12.94 -16.38
C SER A 31 12.32 -11.55 -15.74
N LEU A 32 11.65 -10.58 -16.35
CA LEU A 32 11.58 -9.20 -15.85
C LEU A 32 10.33 -8.93 -15.03
N ARG A 33 9.39 -9.89 -14.89
CA ARG A 33 8.10 -9.66 -14.25
C ARG A 33 8.22 -9.07 -12.84
N VAL A 34 9.16 -9.58 -12.05
CA VAL A 34 9.41 -9.08 -10.69
C VAL A 34 9.87 -7.62 -10.73
N ASP A 35 10.87 -7.31 -11.56
CA ASP A 35 11.41 -5.95 -11.70
C ASP A 35 10.36 -4.96 -12.22
N VAL A 36 9.52 -5.40 -13.16
CA VAL A 36 8.43 -4.59 -13.71
C VAL A 36 7.36 -4.33 -12.65
N TRP A 37 6.94 -5.35 -11.91
CA TRP A 37 5.98 -5.15 -10.82
C TRP A 37 6.53 -4.25 -9.72
N GLU A 38 7.78 -4.45 -9.31
CA GLU A 38 8.44 -3.55 -8.37
C GLU A 38 8.41 -2.11 -8.87
N LEU A 39 8.74 -1.88 -10.14
CA LEU A 39 8.72 -0.56 -10.73
C LEU A 39 7.32 0.05 -10.68
N ILE A 40 6.29 -0.68 -11.10
CA ILE A 40 4.90 -0.19 -11.10
C ILE A 40 4.46 0.19 -9.69
N ILE A 41 4.66 -0.69 -8.72
CA ILE A 41 4.28 -0.46 -7.33
C ILE A 41 5.06 0.71 -6.71
N ASP A 42 6.37 0.82 -6.98
CA ASP A 42 7.17 1.96 -6.54
C ASP A 42 6.60 3.28 -7.08
N GLN A 43 6.19 3.33 -8.35
CA GLN A 43 5.61 4.54 -8.95
C GLN A 43 4.24 4.87 -8.39
N MET A 44 3.40 3.87 -8.11
CA MET A 44 2.12 4.08 -7.40
C MET A 44 2.35 4.68 -6.01
N ILE A 45 3.27 4.11 -5.22
CA ILE A 45 3.64 4.60 -3.89
C ILE A 45 4.17 6.03 -3.95
N VAL A 46 4.99 6.36 -4.96
CA VAL A 46 5.50 7.73 -5.14
C VAL A 46 4.38 8.72 -5.42
N CYS A 47 3.44 8.40 -6.33
CA CYS A 47 2.30 9.27 -6.62
C CYS A 47 1.40 9.47 -5.38
N ASP A 48 1.08 8.37 -4.69
CA ASP A 48 0.26 8.37 -3.47
C ASP A 48 0.88 9.21 -2.35
N ASN A 49 2.19 9.06 -2.12
CA ASN A 49 2.91 9.85 -1.13
C ASN A 49 2.93 11.35 -1.45
N MET A 50 2.90 11.74 -2.73
CA MET A 50 2.82 13.15 -3.11
C MET A 50 1.45 13.73 -2.76
N LEU A 51 0.37 12.98 -3.01
CA LEU A 51 -1.00 13.37 -2.66
C LEU A 51 -1.19 13.46 -1.13
N THR A 52 -0.68 12.50 -0.38
CA THR A 52 -0.79 12.57 1.09
C THR A 52 0.00 13.74 1.70
N LYS A 53 1.13 14.12 1.08
CA LYS A 53 1.91 15.29 1.51
C LYS A 53 1.23 16.61 1.18
N SER A 54 0.53 16.70 0.05
CA SER A 54 -0.19 17.90 -0.31
C SER A 54 -1.37 18.13 0.63
N GLU A 55 -2.16 17.08 0.91
CA GLU A 55 -3.28 17.16 1.84
C GLU A 55 -2.87 17.45 3.30
N SER A 56 -1.74 16.89 3.77
CA SER A 56 -1.23 17.16 5.13
C SER A 56 -0.45 18.48 5.26
N GLY A 57 -0.16 19.15 4.14
CA GLY A 57 0.54 20.44 4.10
C GLY A 57 -0.31 21.63 4.58
N ASP A 58 -1.63 21.48 4.62
CA ASP A 58 -2.55 22.56 4.97
C ASP A 58 -2.60 22.86 6.49
N ASP A 59 -2.19 21.93 7.34
CA ASP A 59 -2.10 22.12 8.80
C ASP A 59 -0.94 23.04 9.24
N LYS A 60 0.03 23.31 8.35
CA LYS A 60 1.14 24.23 8.65
C LYS A 60 0.85 25.70 8.33
N LYS A 61 -0.30 26.02 7.73
CA LYS A 61 -0.69 27.43 7.48
C LYS A 61 -1.19 28.16 8.74
N LEU A 62 -1.38 27.48 9.88
CA LEU A 62 -1.89 28.08 11.13
C LEU A 62 -0.83 28.44 12.18
N ALA A 63 0.47 28.26 11.90
CA ALA A 63 1.54 28.56 12.86
C ALA A 63 2.62 29.47 12.25
N GLY A 64 2.35 30.77 12.19
CA GLY A 64 3.38 31.76 11.92
C GLY A 64 2.83 33.08 11.43
N ASP A 65 2.78 34.05 12.33
CA ASP A 65 2.36 35.44 12.20
C ASP A 65 3.27 36.27 11.26
N ALA A 66 3.54 35.76 10.05
CA ALA A 66 4.44 36.37 9.05
C ALA A 66 3.89 36.31 7.60
N ALA A 67 2.63 35.94 7.39
CA ALA A 67 2.01 35.83 6.07
C ALA A 67 0.94 36.91 5.80
N ILE A 68 1.10 38.11 6.37
CA ILE A 68 0.26 39.27 6.02
C ILE A 68 0.51 39.73 4.56
N PHE A 69 1.59 39.27 3.90
CA PHE A 69 1.92 39.64 2.52
C PHE A 69 2.48 38.46 1.71
N ALA A 70 1.60 37.57 1.23
CA ALA A 70 1.80 36.77 0.02
C ALA A 70 0.50 36.04 -0.34
N MET A 71 -0.48 36.77 -0.85
CA MET A 71 -1.71 36.22 -1.41
C MET A 71 -1.57 36.31 -2.93
N ASP A 72 -0.89 35.33 -3.53
CA ASP A 72 -0.72 35.23 -4.98
C ASP A 72 -1.64 34.11 -5.47
N GLU A 73 -2.83 34.47 -5.95
CA GLU A 73 -3.86 33.53 -6.43
C GLU A 73 -3.34 32.56 -7.50
N ASP A 74 -2.29 32.97 -8.24
CA ASP A 74 -1.64 32.15 -9.26
C ASP A 74 -0.83 30.98 -8.66
N GLN A 75 -0.31 31.12 -7.44
CA GLN A 75 0.42 30.06 -6.76
C GLN A 75 -0.53 28.98 -6.22
N ASP A 76 -1.66 29.37 -5.65
CA ASP A 76 -2.69 28.42 -5.18
C ASP A 76 -3.30 27.65 -6.38
N ARG A 77 -3.57 28.32 -7.50
CA ARG A 77 -4.05 27.65 -8.74
C ARG A 77 -3.04 26.65 -9.32
N GLN A 78 -1.74 26.90 -9.19
CA GLN A 78 -0.69 25.97 -9.62
C GLN A 78 -0.64 24.72 -8.75
N ILE A 79 -0.77 24.88 -7.43
CA ILE A 79 -0.79 23.76 -6.47
C ILE A 79 -2.01 22.85 -6.73
N GLU A 80 -3.20 23.43 -6.87
CA GLU A 80 -4.42 22.68 -7.19
C GLU A 80 -4.31 21.92 -8.51
N ASN A 81 -3.70 22.55 -9.53
CA ASN A 81 -3.52 21.91 -10.84
C ASN A 81 -2.52 20.74 -10.78
N ASP A 82 -1.44 20.86 -10.02
CA ASP A 82 -0.44 19.80 -9.82
C ASP A 82 -1.00 18.61 -9.01
N GLU A 83 -1.83 18.88 -8.00
CA GLU A 83 -2.56 17.86 -7.24
C GLU A 83 -3.56 17.10 -8.12
N ASN A 84 -4.32 17.82 -8.95
CA ASN A 84 -5.26 17.20 -9.88
C ASN A 84 -4.53 16.33 -10.92
N GLU A 85 -3.37 16.77 -11.41
CA GLU A 85 -2.56 16.01 -12.37
C GLU A 85 -1.93 14.75 -11.74
N THR A 86 -1.44 14.83 -10.51
CA THR A 86 -0.91 13.66 -9.77
C THR A 86 -2.02 12.67 -9.40
N THR A 87 -3.20 13.17 -9.04
CA THR A 87 -4.40 12.33 -8.83
C THR A 87 -4.78 11.59 -10.10
N ALA A 88 -4.84 12.28 -11.23
CA ALA A 88 -5.16 11.65 -12.53
C ALA A 88 -4.12 10.60 -12.95
N LYS A 89 -2.82 10.82 -12.63
CA LYS A 89 -1.75 9.82 -12.87
C LYS A 89 -1.95 8.57 -12.03
N LEU A 90 -2.21 8.73 -10.73
CA LEU A 90 -2.42 7.60 -9.83
C LEU A 90 -3.70 6.84 -10.17
N ASP A 91 -4.79 7.54 -10.49
CA ASP A 91 -6.07 6.94 -10.88
C ASP A 91 -5.94 6.14 -12.18
N GLY A 92 -5.34 6.73 -13.23
CA GLY A 92 -5.10 6.04 -14.49
C GLY A 92 -4.21 4.80 -14.34
N LEU A 93 -3.14 4.90 -13.54
CA LEU A 93 -2.27 3.76 -13.26
C LEU A 93 -2.99 2.68 -12.45
N THR A 94 -3.75 3.07 -11.42
CA THR A 94 -4.53 2.15 -10.60
C THR A 94 -5.55 1.42 -11.46
N TRP A 95 -6.28 2.14 -12.31
CA TRP A 95 -7.24 1.56 -13.25
C TRP A 95 -6.60 0.51 -14.16
N ASP A 96 -5.46 0.83 -14.78
CA ASP A 96 -4.77 -0.10 -15.68
C ASP A 96 -4.28 -1.37 -14.95
N VAL A 97 -3.77 -1.23 -13.72
CA VAL A 97 -3.36 -2.36 -12.87
C VAL A 97 -4.56 -3.20 -12.45
N LEU A 98 -5.66 -2.58 -11.99
CA LEU A 98 -6.88 -3.29 -11.60
C LEU A 98 -7.48 -4.05 -12.79
N ARG A 99 -7.49 -3.43 -13.97
CA ARG A 99 -7.94 -4.06 -15.22
C ARG A 99 -7.05 -5.24 -15.59
N TYR A 100 -5.72 -5.11 -15.47
CA TYR A 100 -4.79 -6.21 -15.69
C TYR A 100 -5.09 -7.39 -14.76
N ILE A 101 -5.22 -7.13 -13.45
CA ILE A 101 -5.54 -8.15 -12.45
C ILE A 101 -6.88 -8.83 -12.78
N SER A 102 -7.92 -8.05 -13.06
CA SER A 102 -9.27 -8.55 -13.42
C SER A 102 -9.19 -9.55 -14.57
N LEU A 103 -8.52 -9.16 -15.66
CA LEU A 103 -8.38 -9.98 -16.85
C LEU A 103 -7.61 -11.28 -16.56
N LYS A 104 -6.55 -11.23 -15.76
CA LYS A 104 -5.80 -12.42 -15.33
C LYS A 104 -6.59 -13.37 -14.46
N HIS A 105 -7.66 -12.87 -13.85
CA HIS A 105 -8.56 -13.65 -13.02
C HIS A 105 -9.81 -14.10 -13.78
N GLY A 106 -9.89 -13.81 -15.08
CA GLY A 106 -11.04 -14.16 -15.94
C GLY A 106 -12.28 -13.30 -15.68
N ILE A 107 -12.11 -12.15 -15.01
CA ILE A 107 -13.18 -11.22 -14.68
C ILE A 107 -13.17 -10.14 -15.76
N GLY A 108 -14.19 -10.16 -16.63
CA GLY A 108 -14.40 -9.11 -17.60
C GLY A 108 -14.88 -7.85 -16.90
N LEU A 109 -14.08 -6.78 -16.93
CA LEU A 109 -14.58 -5.45 -16.61
C LEU A 109 -15.30 -4.95 -17.87
N ASP A 110 -16.63 -5.08 -17.92
CA ASP A 110 -17.45 -4.60 -19.02
C ASP A 110 -17.43 -3.07 -19.03
N THR A 111 -16.43 -2.49 -19.70
CA THR A 111 -16.36 -1.05 -19.93
C THR A 111 -16.20 -0.79 -21.41
N SER A 112 -17.30 -0.25 -21.95
CA SER A 112 -17.48 0.15 -23.34
C SER A 112 -16.34 1.05 -23.86
N SER A 113 -15.91 0.75 -25.09
CA SER A 113 -15.24 1.64 -26.05
C SER A 113 -13.70 1.79 -26.07
N ASP A 114 -12.89 1.13 -25.23
CA ASP A 114 -11.42 1.16 -25.41
C ASP A 114 -10.74 -0.21 -25.20
N ALA A 115 -11.45 -1.25 -25.63
CA ALA A 115 -11.01 -2.65 -25.59
C ALA A 115 -9.77 -2.95 -26.48
N THR A 116 -9.30 -1.97 -27.25
CA THR A 116 -8.26 -2.16 -28.26
C THR A 116 -6.84 -1.93 -27.74
N LEU A 117 -6.64 -1.14 -26.69
CA LEU A 117 -5.28 -0.72 -26.28
C LEU A 117 -4.53 -1.69 -25.37
N LEU A 118 -5.21 -2.62 -24.69
CA LEU A 118 -4.58 -3.56 -23.75
C LEU A 118 -4.96 -5.00 -24.10
N ARG A 119 -4.36 -5.55 -25.16
CA ARG A 119 -4.44 -6.99 -25.47
C ARG A 119 -3.42 -7.74 -24.61
N PHE A 120 -3.78 -8.08 -23.38
CA PHE A 120 -2.93 -8.97 -22.58
C PHE A 120 -3.17 -10.42 -22.98
N SER A 121 -2.08 -11.17 -23.17
CA SER A 121 -2.10 -12.60 -23.44
C SER A 121 -2.38 -13.39 -22.15
N SER A 122 -2.58 -14.71 -22.24
CA SER A 122 -2.70 -15.59 -21.06
C SER A 122 -1.35 -15.95 -20.40
N GLY A 123 -0.29 -15.14 -20.59
CA GLY A 123 1.09 -15.56 -20.28
C GLY A 123 1.42 -15.74 -18.79
N SER A 124 0.68 -15.09 -17.89
CA SER A 124 0.71 -15.26 -16.43
C SER A 124 -0.68 -15.60 -15.92
N GLY A 125 -0.79 -16.55 -14.99
CA GLY A 125 -2.05 -16.88 -14.32
C GLY A 125 -2.36 -15.89 -13.18
N GLY A 126 -3.64 -15.75 -12.82
CA GLY A 126 -4.05 -14.89 -11.70
C GLY A 126 -3.35 -15.21 -10.37
N GLU A 127 -3.09 -16.49 -10.10
CA GLU A 127 -2.34 -16.95 -8.91
C GLU A 127 -0.89 -16.43 -8.89
N GLU A 128 -0.20 -16.40 -10.04
CA GLU A 128 1.17 -15.87 -10.13
C GLU A 128 1.20 -14.36 -9.88
N VAL A 129 0.18 -13.65 -10.37
CA VAL A 129 0.01 -12.21 -10.12
C VAL A 129 -0.25 -11.97 -8.64
N PHE A 130 -1.12 -12.75 -8.01
CA PHE A 130 -1.36 -12.68 -6.57
C PHE A 130 -0.08 -12.93 -5.77
N ALA A 131 0.67 -13.99 -6.07
CA ALA A 131 1.93 -14.29 -5.39
C ALA A 131 2.96 -13.16 -5.54
N SER A 132 3.04 -12.56 -6.73
CA SER A 132 3.91 -11.41 -7.01
C SER A 132 3.51 -10.21 -6.16
N LEU A 133 2.22 -9.82 -6.18
CA LEU A 133 1.72 -8.69 -5.39
C LEU A 133 1.82 -8.95 -3.89
N LEU A 134 1.57 -10.17 -3.40
CA LEU A 134 1.71 -10.52 -2.00
C LEU A 134 3.17 -10.38 -1.53
N SER A 135 4.14 -10.73 -2.37
CA SER A 135 5.55 -10.51 -2.05
C SER A 135 5.90 -9.02 -1.97
N LEU A 136 5.30 -8.20 -2.84
CA LEU A 136 5.47 -6.74 -2.87
C LEU A 136 4.78 -6.01 -1.72
N LEU A 137 3.67 -6.56 -1.20
CA LEU A 137 3.05 -6.11 0.05
C LEU A 137 4.12 -6.06 1.13
N LYS A 138 4.80 -7.20 1.33
CA LYS A 138 5.81 -7.38 2.39
C LYS A 138 7.08 -6.58 2.15
N SER A 139 7.58 -6.55 0.91
CA SER A 139 8.89 -5.96 0.60
C SER A 139 8.86 -4.45 0.40
N ARG A 140 7.75 -3.90 -0.11
CA ARG A 140 7.62 -2.47 -0.45
C ARG A 140 6.55 -1.76 0.36
N MET A 141 5.32 -2.24 0.32
CA MET A 141 4.18 -1.50 0.87
C MET A 141 4.25 -1.36 2.40
N LEU A 142 4.59 -2.42 3.14
CA LEU A 142 4.69 -2.37 4.60
C LEU A 142 5.80 -1.45 5.14
N LEU A 143 6.78 -1.11 4.31
CA LEU A 143 7.84 -0.15 4.64
C LEU A 143 7.50 1.28 4.22
N SER A 144 6.46 1.46 3.42
CA SER A 144 6.09 2.75 2.86
C SER A 144 5.27 3.53 3.88
N VAL A 145 5.63 4.78 4.10
CA VAL A 145 4.96 5.68 5.05
C VAL A 145 4.00 6.56 4.27
N HIS A 146 2.79 6.82 4.79
CA HIS A 146 1.79 7.73 4.22
C HIS A 146 1.15 7.30 2.88
N VAL A 147 1.10 5.99 2.61
CA VAL A 147 0.39 5.41 1.46
C VAL A 147 -1.06 5.16 1.81
N ARG A 148 -2.00 5.79 1.08
CA ARG A 148 -3.45 5.66 1.34
C ARG A 148 -4.16 4.89 0.24
N TYR A 149 -4.02 5.34 -1.00
CA TYR A 149 -4.81 4.84 -2.13
C TYR A 149 -4.28 3.53 -2.71
N THR A 150 -2.96 3.38 -2.83
CA THR A 150 -2.28 2.19 -3.37
C THR A 150 -2.54 0.96 -2.49
N SER A 151 -2.81 1.18 -1.20
CA SER A 151 -3.16 0.13 -0.24
C SER A 151 -4.41 -0.67 -0.68
N PHE A 152 -5.37 -0.02 -1.34
CA PHE A 152 -6.59 -0.65 -1.83
C PHE A 152 -6.35 -1.71 -2.90
N LEU A 153 -5.19 -1.70 -3.56
CA LEU A 153 -4.83 -2.72 -4.53
C LEU A 153 -4.90 -4.14 -3.94
N TRP A 154 -4.42 -4.31 -2.70
CA TRP A 154 -4.43 -5.60 -2.03
C TRP A 154 -5.82 -5.98 -1.49
N LEU A 155 -6.62 -4.99 -1.07
CA LEU A 155 -8.04 -5.23 -0.75
C LEU A 155 -8.80 -5.71 -2.00
N TYR A 156 -8.54 -5.10 -3.15
CA TYR A 156 -9.17 -5.47 -4.41
C TYR A 156 -8.81 -6.90 -4.81
N ILE A 157 -7.51 -7.25 -4.92
CA ILE A 157 -7.15 -8.62 -5.34
C ILE A 157 -7.67 -9.67 -4.37
N CYS A 158 -7.66 -9.40 -3.06
CA CYS A 158 -8.20 -10.30 -2.06
C CYS A 158 -9.72 -10.49 -2.17
N SER A 159 -10.45 -9.52 -2.71
CA SER A 159 -11.89 -9.65 -2.97
C SER A 159 -12.22 -10.66 -4.06
N LEU A 160 -11.27 -11.00 -4.94
CA LEU A 160 -11.51 -11.88 -6.08
C LEU A 160 -11.60 -13.35 -5.70
N ARG A 161 -10.91 -13.79 -4.64
CA ARG A 161 -10.92 -15.16 -4.12
C ARG A 161 -10.72 -15.19 -2.61
N ALA A 162 -11.56 -15.94 -1.89
CA ALA A 162 -11.45 -16.08 -0.43
C ALA A 162 -10.07 -16.56 0.04
N ASN A 163 -9.42 -17.45 -0.73
CA ASN A 163 -8.09 -17.97 -0.41
C ASN A 163 -7.01 -16.88 -0.36
N TYR A 164 -7.15 -15.80 -1.15
CA TYR A 164 -6.19 -14.69 -1.17
C TYR A 164 -6.28 -13.85 0.10
N ALA A 165 -7.50 -13.59 0.58
CA ALA A 165 -7.70 -12.90 1.83
C ALA A 165 -7.08 -13.67 3.00
N THR A 166 -7.32 -14.98 3.08
CA THR A 166 -6.72 -15.85 4.12
C THR A 166 -5.19 -15.85 4.06
N GLN A 167 -4.60 -16.04 2.87
CA GLN A 167 -3.14 -16.02 2.70
C GLN A 167 -2.53 -14.66 3.06
N THR A 168 -3.20 -13.57 2.71
CA THR A 168 -2.76 -12.21 3.04
C THR A 168 -2.78 -11.97 4.54
N LEU A 169 -3.86 -12.35 5.23
CA LEU A 169 -3.96 -12.22 6.69
C LEU A 169 -2.92 -13.06 7.43
N GLU A 170 -2.69 -14.31 7.02
CA GLU A 170 -1.63 -15.15 7.61
C GLU A 170 -0.23 -14.58 7.32
N THR A 171 -0.01 -14.03 6.12
CA THR A 171 1.27 -13.39 5.78
C THR A 171 1.51 -12.16 6.66
N LEU A 172 0.53 -11.27 6.81
CA LEU A 172 0.61 -10.11 7.68
C LEU A 172 0.86 -10.53 9.13
N TRP A 173 0.11 -11.52 9.61
CA TRP A 173 0.29 -12.08 10.95
C TRP A 173 1.70 -12.60 11.18
N SER A 174 2.25 -13.35 10.22
CA SER A 174 3.62 -13.87 10.31
C SER A 174 4.65 -12.74 10.46
N VAL A 175 4.44 -11.59 9.80
CA VAL A 175 5.31 -10.41 9.92
C VAL A 175 5.13 -9.74 11.28
N ILE A 176 3.91 -9.68 11.82
CA ILE A 176 3.62 -9.09 13.14
C ILE A 176 4.36 -9.84 14.24
N VAL A 177 4.26 -11.17 14.26
CA VAL A 177 4.81 -12.02 15.33
C VAL A 177 6.27 -12.40 15.13
N SER A 178 6.89 -12.02 14.01
CA SER A 178 8.30 -12.32 13.74
C SER A 178 9.21 -11.60 14.76
N PRO A 179 10.32 -12.24 15.20
CA PRO A 179 11.28 -11.60 16.08
C PRO A 179 11.84 -10.32 15.46
N GLN A 180 11.73 -9.21 16.19
CA GLN A 180 12.15 -7.88 15.73
C GLN A 180 13.60 -7.63 16.17
N ILE A 181 14.56 -7.85 15.27
CA ILE A 181 15.99 -7.68 15.58
C ILE A 181 16.45 -6.30 15.12
N ALA A 182 16.05 -5.86 13.93
CA ALA A 182 16.39 -4.55 13.38
C ALA A 182 15.23 -3.56 13.48
N GLN A 183 15.54 -2.26 13.48
CA GLN A 183 14.51 -1.21 13.50
C GLN A 183 13.59 -1.26 12.26
N ALA A 184 14.10 -1.72 11.12
CA ALA A 184 13.30 -1.97 9.93
C ALA A 184 12.24 -3.06 10.14
N ASP A 185 12.53 -4.08 10.97
CA ASP A 185 11.59 -5.15 11.29
C ASP A 185 10.46 -4.63 12.19
N VAL A 186 10.79 -3.74 13.13
CA VAL A 186 9.80 -3.04 13.96
C VAL A 186 8.86 -2.20 13.10
N ALA A 187 9.40 -1.41 12.15
CA ALA A 187 8.59 -0.60 11.24
C ALA A 187 7.67 -1.47 10.38
N LYS A 188 8.20 -2.57 9.80
CA LYS A 188 7.39 -3.54 9.03
C LYS A 188 6.30 -4.19 9.86
N SER A 189 6.60 -4.58 11.10
CA SER A 189 5.63 -5.21 12.00
C SER A 189 4.50 -4.25 12.37
N HIS A 190 4.81 -2.98 12.65
CA HIS A 190 3.78 -1.94 12.83
C HIS A 190 2.93 -1.73 11.58
N GLY A 191 3.56 -1.61 10.40
CA GLY A 191 2.85 -1.51 9.12
C GLY A 191 1.93 -2.71 8.88
N ALA A 192 2.41 -3.92 9.18
CA ALA A 192 1.63 -5.15 9.05
C ALA A 192 0.42 -5.17 10.00
N ALA A 193 0.61 -4.77 11.27
CA ALA A 193 -0.46 -4.70 12.25
C ALA A 193 -1.53 -3.67 11.87
N ALA A 194 -1.10 -2.48 11.46
CA ALA A 194 -1.98 -1.42 10.99
C ALA A 194 -2.76 -1.85 9.74
N TYR A 195 -2.09 -2.45 8.77
CA TYR A 195 -2.72 -2.94 7.55
C TYR A 195 -3.67 -4.11 7.82
N LEU A 196 -3.32 -5.04 8.72
CA LEU A 196 -4.20 -6.15 9.13
C LEU A 196 -5.48 -5.61 9.79
N ALA A 197 -5.37 -4.64 10.70
CA ALA A 197 -6.53 -4.01 11.33
C ALA A 197 -7.42 -3.29 10.30
N ALA A 198 -6.80 -2.49 9.42
CA ALA A 198 -7.47 -1.82 8.30
C ALA A 198 -8.19 -2.80 7.38
N PHE A 199 -7.57 -3.94 7.08
CA PHE A 199 -8.13 -4.98 6.23
C PHE A 199 -9.35 -5.62 6.88
N LEU A 200 -9.27 -6.03 8.15
CA LEU A 200 -10.40 -6.60 8.89
C LEU A 200 -11.58 -5.63 9.02
N ALA A 201 -11.30 -4.32 9.16
CA ALA A 201 -12.33 -3.30 9.27
C ALA A 201 -13.05 -3.00 7.94
N ARG A 202 -12.34 -3.04 6.81
CA ARG A 202 -12.86 -2.59 5.50
C ARG A 202 -13.26 -3.72 4.56
N ALA A 203 -12.73 -4.92 4.73
CA ALA A 203 -12.97 -6.03 3.80
C ALA A 203 -14.40 -6.60 3.96
N LYS A 204 -15.36 -6.00 3.24
CA LYS A 204 -16.78 -6.42 3.22
C LYS A 204 -16.99 -7.89 2.82
N TYR A 205 -16.05 -8.48 2.08
CA TYR A 205 -16.09 -9.87 1.63
C TYR A 205 -15.62 -10.87 2.70
N LEU A 206 -15.12 -10.41 3.86
CA LEU A 206 -14.85 -11.28 5.00
C LEU A 206 -16.11 -11.48 5.82
N ASP A 207 -16.37 -12.73 6.23
CA ASP A 207 -17.43 -13.01 7.17
C ASP A 207 -17.09 -12.48 8.58
N THR A 208 -18.12 -12.10 9.32
CA THR A 208 -18.00 -11.56 10.68
C THR A 208 -17.34 -12.58 11.61
N ALA A 209 -17.62 -13.88 11.44
CA ALA A 209 -16.98 -14.93 12.24
C ALA A 209 -15.47 -14.99 12.00
N THR A 210 -15.02 -14.79 10.76
CA THR A 210 -13.59 -14.72 10.43
C THR A 210 -12.94 -13.51 11.08
N ALA A 211 -13.56 -12.34 10.99
CA ALA A 211 -13.04 -11.13 11.63
C ALA A 211 -12.92 -11.27 13.16
N VAL A 212 -13.95 -11.83 13.81
CA VAL A 212 -13.94 -12.10 15.26
C VAL A 212 -12.85 -13.10 15.63
N SER A 213 -12.67 -14.18 14.86
CA SER A 213 -11.59 -15.15 15.08
C SER A 213 -10.20 -14.50 15.04
N TRP A 214 -9.95 -13.63 14.05
CA TRP A 214 -8.71 -12.88 13.96
C TRP A 214 -8.52 -11.92 15.15
N MET A 215 -9.56 -11.19 15.54
CA MET A 215 -9.51 -10.33 16.73
C MET A 215 -9.18 -11.13 18.00
N SER A 216 -9.83 -12.27 18.21
CA SER A 216 -9.53 -13.16 19.34
C SER A 216 -8.09 -13.65 19.31
N ARG A 217 -7.55 -14.02 18.15
CA ARG A 217 -6.15 -14.42 17.97
C ARG A 217 -5.19 -13.30 18.36
N ILE A 218 -5.45 -12.07 17.90
CA ILE A 218 -4.62 -10.89 18.21
C ILE A 218 -4.66 -10.60 19.72
N VAL A 219 -5.84 -10.58 20.33
CA VAL A 219 -6.01 -10.31 21.77
C VAL A 219 -5.30 -11.37 22.61
N ASN A 220 -5.48 -12.65 22.29
CA ASN A 220 -4.81 -13.75 22.99
C ASN A 220 -3.29 -13.64 22.89
N TRP A 221 -2.77 -13.28 21.73
CA TRP A 221 -1.34 -13.04 21.55
C TRP A 221 -0.85 -11.85 22.39
N CYS A 222 -1.60 -10.73 22.42
CA CYS A 222 -1.26 -9.57 23.24
C CYS A 222 -1.22 -9.93 24.73
N ILE A 223 -2.19 -10.72 25.22
CA ILE A 223 -2.20 -11.21 26.61
C ILE A 223 -0.95 -12.06 26.90
N GLN A 224 -0.66 -13.05 26.04
CA GLN A 224 0.53 -13.91 26.18
C GLN A 224 1.84 -13.12 26.12
N TYR A 225 1.89 -12.09 25.26
CA TYR A 225 3.04 -11.20 25.13
C TYR A 225 3.25 -10.40 26.43
N ILE A 226 2.18 -9.82 26.98
CA ILE A 226 2.21 -9.09 28.25
C ILE A 226 2.63 -10.00 29.40
N ASP A 227 2.09 -11.22 29.48
CA ASP A 227 2.44 -12.17 30.54
C ASP A 227 3.93 -12.56 30.46
N SER A 228 4.44 -12.82 29.26
CA SER A 228 5.84 -13.17 29.01
C SER A 228 6.79 -12.01 29.34
N CYS A 229 6.42 -10.78 29.01
CA CYS A 229 7.22 -9.58 29.33
C CYS A 229 7.04 -9.09 30.78
N GLY A 230 5.89 -9.35 31.39
CA GLY A 230 5.54 -8.95 32.76
C GLY A 230 6.26 -9.78 33.81
N ILE A 231 6.41 -11.08 33.58
CA ILE A 231 7.19 -11.97 34.45
C ILE A 231 8.69 -11.63 34.38
N ALA A 232 9.20 -11.23 33.21
CA ALA A 232 10.60 -10.81 33.04
C ALA A 232 10.97 -9.55 33.87
N LYS A 233 9.99 -8.70 34.21
CA LYS A 233 10.20 -7.54 35.09
C LYS A 233 10.41 -7.89 36.57
N GLN A 234 10.08 -9.11 37.01
CA GLN A 234 10.37 -9.53 38.40
C GLN A 234 11.78 -10.12 38.58
N VAL A 235 12.50 -10.41 37.49
CA VAL A 235 13.80 -11.14 37.57
C VAL A 235 14.99 -10.32 37.06
N SER A 236 14.80 -9.20 36.35
CA SER A 236 15.94 -8.41 35.86
C SER A 236 15.74 -6.90 35.97
N PHE A 237 16.44 -6.30 36.93
CA PHE A 237 16.66 -4.85 37.01
C PHE A 237 17.80 -4.35 36.10
N TYR A 238 18.36 -5.20 35.22
CA TYR A 238 19.44 -4.78 34.33
C TYR A 238 19.26 -5.41 32.95
N THR A 239 18.92 -4.55 31.98
CA THR A 239 18.98 -4.69 30.51
C THR A 239 17.60 -4.51 29.88
N VAL A 240 17.40 -3.32 29.30
CA VAL A 240 16.20 -2.99 28.54
C VAL A 240 16.52 -3.03 27.04
N PRO A 241 15.79 -3.82 26.24
CA PRO A 241 15.39 -3.41 24.91
C PRO A 241 13.89 -3.16 24.94
N TYR A 242 13.49 -1.88 24.83
CA TYR A 242 12.09 -1.49 24.70
C TYR A 242 11.58 -1.98 23.33
N ILE A 243 10.88 -3.11 23.28
CA ILE A 243 10.28 -3.64 22.03
C ILE A 243 8.96 -2.92 21.68
N PHE A 244 8.32 -2.25 22.63
CA PHE A 244 7.22 -1.32 22.38
C PHE A 244 7.32 -0.14 23.35
N SER A 245 8.22 0.81 23.07
CA SER A 245 8.07 2.14 23.67
C SER A 245 6.99 2.87 22.88
N LEU A 246 5.78 2.94 23.45
CA LEU A 246 4.69 3.79 22.99
C LEU A 246 5.17 5.25 22.96
N LYS A 247 5.82 5.64 21.88
CA LYS A 247 6.29 7.01 21.65
C LYS A 247 5.10 7.85 21.19
N ARG A 248 4.28 8.26 22.16
CA ARG A 248 3.08 9.11 22.04
C ARG A 248 1.99 8.55 21.10
N PRO A 249 0.69 8.78 21.39
CA PRO A 249 -0.36 8.48 20.45
C PRO A 249 -0.21 9.41 19.24
N GLN A 250 0.36 8.89 18.15
CA GLN A 250 0.01 9.37 16.81
C GLN A 250 -1.40 8.82 16.54
N PRO A 251 -2.30 9.62 15.96
CA PRO A 251 -3.71 9.25 15.82
C PRO A 251 -3.82 7.93 15.04
N PHE A 252 -4.26 6.88 15.72
CA PHE A 252 -4.45 5.53 15.20
C PHE A 252 -5.63 5.42 14.20
N PHE A 253 -6.13 6.55 13.68
CA PHE A 253 -7.44 6.65 13.03
C PHE A 253 -7.46 7.47 11.73
N GLU A 254 -6.34 7.63 11.04
CA GLU A 254 -6.37 8.13 9.66
C GLU A 254 -5.72 7.12 8.71
N PHE A 255 -6.58 6.25 8.19
CA PHE A 255 -6.40 5.44 6.99
C PHE A 255 -7.61 5.68 6.09
#